data_AF-A0A2R4N553-F1
#
_entry.id   AF-A0A2R4N553-F1
#
_cell.length_a   1.000
_cell.length_b   1.000
_cell.length_c   1.000
_cell.angle_alpha   90.00
_cell.angle_beta   90.00
_cell.angle_gamma   90.00
#
_symmetry.space_group_name_H-M   'P 1'
#
loop_
_entity.id
_entity.type
_entity.pdbx_description
1 polymer ?
#
loop_
_entity_poly.entity_id
_entity_poly.type
_entity_poly.pdbx_seq_one_letter_code
_entity_poly.pdbx_strand_id
1 'polypeptide(L)'
;WKAMQRKVSNAPHEAHLLEKDPVEWHPHSTSCDVCVTSFRGVKRKKTMLNSQLSKKLRVIAGHTRNIRCIRKVKQLNNKSLMKKISNCKQIHLSTKTLAIDYPVDFVKSISCQICEHILADPVETTCKHLFCRVCILKCLKVMGSYCPSCRYPCFPTDLVSPVKSFLSILNNLVLRCPIKGCHEEVFLEKYCQHRSNHKGA
;
A
#
# COMPACT_ATOMS: atom_id res chain seq x y z
N TRP A 1 8.61 -48.25 -0.19
CA TRP A 1 7.27 -48.57 -0.74
C TRP A 1 6.29 -47.49 -0.28
N LYS A 2 5.51 -46.76 -1.08
CA LYS A 2 5.32 -46.65 -2.54
C LYS A 2 5.16 -45.15 -2.86
N ALA A 3 5.89 -44.67 -3.86
CA ALA A 3 5.68 -43.38 -4.49
C ALA A 3 4.48 -43.47 -5.46
N MET A 4 3.63 -42.45 -5.49
CA MET A 4 2.54 -42.34 -6.48
C MET A 4 2.81 -41.11 -7.34
N GLN A 5 3.53 -41.32 -8.44
CA GLN A 5 3.70 -40.32 -9.49
C GLN A 5 2.47 -40.33 -10.39
N ARG A 6 1.77 -39.20 -10.50
CA ARG A 6 0.73 -39.00 -11.51
C ARG A 6 1.42 -38.45 -12.77
N LYS A 7 1.65 -39.34 -13.73
CA LYS A 7 2.11 -39.00 -15.08
C LYS A 7 0.99 -38.23 -15.79
N VAL A 8 1.29 -37.04 -16.31
CA VAL A 8 0.47 -36.38 -17.32
C VAL A 8 1.37 -36.16 -18.53
N SER A 9 0.92 -36.71 -19.65
CA SER A 9 1.57 -36.78 -20.95
C SER A 9 1.71 -35.40 -21.61
N ASN A 10 2.93 -35.07 -22.03
CA ASN A 10 3.23 -33.97 -22.95
C ASN A 10 2.90 -34.41 -24.39
N ALA A 11 1.95 -33.74 -25.03
CA ALA A 11 1.85 -33.65 -26.48
C ALA A 11 1.38 -32.23 -26.86
N PRO A 12 2.01 -31.56 -27.84
CA PRO A 12 1.70 -30.19 -28.20
C PRO A 12 0.47 -30.17 -29.11
N HIS A 13 -0.58 -29.44 -28.71
CA HIS A 13 -1.69 -29.16 -29.60
C HIS A 13 -1.49 -27.74 -30.14
N GLU A 14 -0.96 -27.62 -31.35
CA GLU A 14 -1.04 -26.39 -32.11
C GLU A 14 -2.52 -26.03 -32.31
N ALA A 15 -2.93 -24.87 -31.81
CA ALA A 15 -4.20 -24.28 -32.12
C ALA A 15 -3.92 -22.89 -32.69
N HIS A 16 -4.26 -22.76 -33.97
CA HIS A 16 -4.17 -21.57 -34.79
C HIS A 16 -4.54 -20.27 -34.05
N LEU A 17 -3.70 -19.26 -34.22
CA LEU A 17 -3.96 -17.88 -33.82
C LEU A 17 -5.17 -17.35 -34.61
N LEU A 18 -6.27 -17.11 -33.90
CA LEU A 18 -7.38 -16.29 -34.38
C LEU A 18 -7.43 -15.04 -33.49
N GLU A 19 -7.18 -13.88 -34.09
CA GLU A 19 -7.39 -12.55 -33.49
C GLU A 19 -8.73 -12.53 -32.75
N LYS A 20 -8.69 -12.24 -31.45
CA LYS A 20 -9.88 -11.91 -30.67
C LYS A 20 -9.69 -10.52 -30.11
N ASP A 21 -10.56 -9.62 -30.56
CA ASP A 21 -10.75 -8.28 -30.04
C ASP A 21 -10.81 -8.25 -28.50
N PRO A 22 -10.43 -7.12 -27.86
CA PRO A 22 -10.48 -6.99 -26.42
C PRO A 22 -11.92 -7.17 -25.90
N VAL A 23 -12.11 -8.22 -25.10
CA VAL A 23 -13.37 -8.48 -24.39
C VAL A 23 -13.64 -7.31 -23.44
N GLU A 24 -14.65 -6.51 -23.77
CA GLU A 24 -15.15 -5.45 -22.91
C GLU A 24 -15.84 -6.06 -21.69
N TRP A 25 -15.25 -5.86 -20.51
CA TRP A 25 -15.83 -6.36 -19.26
C TRP A 25 -17.01 -5.48 -18.84
N HIS A 26 -18.17 -6.10 -18.62
CA HIS A 26 -19.35 -5.46 -18.07
C HIS A 26 -19.65 -5.97 -16.65
N PRO A 27 -20.10 -5.12 -15.71
CA PRO A 27 -20.60 -5.59 -14.42
C PRO A 27 -21.78 -6.53 -14.59
N HIS A 28 -21.87 -7.56 -13.74
CA HIS A 28 -23.03 -8.46 -13.76
C HIS A 28 -24.30 -7.73 -13.31
N SER A 29 -25.45 -8.14 -13.87
CA SER A 29 -26.78 -7.69 -13.46
C SER A 29 -27.04 -8.03 -11.98
N THR A 30 -27.84 -7.21 -11.31
CA THR A 30 -28.26 -7.41 -9.90
C THR A 30 -29.06 -8.69 -9.66
N SER A 31 -29.41 -9.45 -10.71
CA SER A 31 -30.07 -10.76 -10.66
C SER A 31 -29.12 -11.88 -11.10
N CYS A 32 -28.09 -12.18 -10.29
CA CYS A 32 -27.19 -13.31 -10.54
C CYS A 32 -27.52 -14.47 -9.58
N ASP A 33 -28.07 -15.56 -10.11
CA ASP A 33 -28.48 -16.74 -9.33
C ASP A 33 -27.31 -17.48 -8.64
N VAL A 34 -26.07 -17.18 -9.01
CA VAL A 34 -24.86 -17.68 -8.34
C VAL A 34 -24.64 -17.00 -6.99
N CYS A 35 -24.97 -15.70 -6.87
CA CYS A 35 -24.72 -14.92 -5.66
C CYS A 35 -25.79 -15.13 -4.58
N VAL A 36 -27.01 -15.54 -4.98
CA VAL A 36 -28.21 -15.61 -4.12
C VAL A 36 -28.07 -16.66 -3.01
N THR A 37 -27.28 -17.71 -3.18
CA THR A 37 -27.27 -18.87 -2.26
C THR A 37 -26.23 -18.81 -1.13
N SER A 38 -25.37 -17.79 -1.07
CA SER A 38 -24.19 -17.80 -0.16
C SER A 38 -24.38 -17.17 1.23
N PHE A 39 -25.58 -16.74 1.64
CA PHE A 39 -25.78 -16.11 2.95
C PHE A 39 -26.55 -16.98 3.95
N ARG A 40 -25.89 -18.01 4.49
CA ARG A 40 -26.20 -18.48 5.86
C ARG A 40 -24.92 -18.56 6.69
N GLY A 41 -24.65 -17.49 7.45
CA GLY A 41 -23.55 -17.41 8.39
C GLY A 41 -23.84 -16.49 9.58
N VAL A 42 -24.35 -17.08 10.65
CA VAL A 42 -24.23 -16.73 12.09
C VAL A 42 -24.28 -15.25 12.51
N LYS A 43 -25.42 -14.82 13.03
CA LYS A 43 -25.62 -13.54 13.73
C LYS A 43 -25.26 -13.70 15.22
N ARG A 44 -24.18 -13.06 15.72
CA ARG A 44 -23.93 -12.95 17.17
C ARG A 44 -24.70 -11.76 17.75
N LYS A 45 -25.54 -12.06 18.76
CA LYS A 45 -26.34 -11.12 19.56
C LYS A 45 -25.43 -10.30 20.48
N LYS A 46 -25.56 -8.97 20.51
CA LYS A 46 -25.05 -8.14 21.60
C LYS A 46 -26.22 -7.60 22.41
N THR A 47 -26.21 -7.94 23.70
CA THR A 47 -27.06 -7.38 24.75
C THR A 47 -26.83 -5.88 24.84
N MET A 48 -27.89 -5.08 24.72
CA MET A 48 -27.89 -3.65 24.98
C MET A 48 -28.59 -3.45 26.32
N LEU A 49 -27.83 -3.04 27.34
CA LEU A 49 -28.40 -2.30 28.46
C LEU A 49 -28.73 -0.90 27.93
N ASN A 50 -30.01 -0.58 27.79
CA ASN A 50 -30.43 0.79 27.49
C ASN A 50 -31.26 1.33 28.66
N SER A 51 -30.76 2.44 29.20
CA SER A 51 -31.47 3.33 30.10
C SER A 51 -32.71 3.89 29.40
N GLN A 52 -33.85 3.63 30.04
CA GLN A 52 -35.11 4.38 30.12
C GLN A 52 -35.62 5.23 28.91
N LEU A 53 -36.83 4.82 28.47
CA LEU A 53 -38.05 5.61 28.19
C LEU A 53 -37.90 6.90 27.32
N SER A 54 -38.65 7.11 26.23
CA SER A 54 -40.10 6.89 26.12
C SER A 54 -40.66 7.15 24.71
N LYS A 55 -41.81 6.50 24.42
CA LYS A 55 -42.91 6.85 23.49
C LYS A 55 -42.83 6.54 21.97
N LYS A 56 -43.28 5.31 21.66
CA LYS A 56 -44.43 4.89 20.80
C LYS A 56 -44.58 5.44 19.34
N LEU A 57 -44.19 4.57 18.40
CA LEU A 57 -44.86 4.10 17.15
C LEU A 57 -45.74 5.02 16.29
N ARG A 58 -45.37 5.13 14.99
CA ARG A 58 -46.28 4.80 13.86
C ARG A 58 -45.49 4.45 12.60
N VAL A 59 -45.86 3.32 11.97
CA VAL A 59 -45.34 2.81 10.70
C VAL A 59 -46.12 3.46 9.56
N ILE A 60 -45.43 4.16 8.64
CA ILE A 60 -45.93 4.50 7.29
C ILE A 60 -44.77 4.35 6.30
N ALA A 61 -45.14 3.83 5.13
CA ALA A 61 -44.30 3.32 4.05
C ALA A 61 -43.32 4.32 3.40
N GLY A 62 -42.28 3.76 2.81
CA GLY A 62 -41.68 4.27 1.57
C GLY A 62 -40.86 5.56 1.65
N HIS A 63 -39.62 5.47 2.13
CA HIS A 63 -38.56 6.29 1.55
C HIS A 63 -37.18 5.65 1.77
N THR A 64 -36.50 5.37 0.66
CA THR A 64 -35.10 4.98 0.59
C THR A 64 -34.23 5.98 1.36
N ARG A 65 -33.84 5.63 2.60
CA ARG A 65 -32.79 6.37 3.29
C ARG A 65 -31.47 5.97 2.68
N ASN A 66 -30.97 6.84 1.79
CA ASN A 66 -29.58 6.93 1.38
C ASN A 66 -28.69 6.57 2.57
N ILE A 67 -28.03 5.42 2.49
CA ILE A 67 -26.86 5.15 3.33
C ILE A 67 -25.90 6.28 2.98
N ARG A 68 -25.68 7.18 3.94
CA ARG A 68 -24.58 8.15 3.82
C ARG A 68 -23.32 7.32 3.73
N CYS A 69 -22.87 7.11 2.50
CA CYS A 69 -21.52 6.69 2.18
C CYS A 69 -20.61 7.56 3.05
N ILE A 70 -19.77 6.91 3.84
CA ILE A 70 -18.77 7.57 4.68
C ILE A 70 -18.13 8.65 3.81
N ARG A 71 -18.36 9.91 4.19
CA ARG A 71 -17.79 11.07 3.51
C ARG A 71 -16.32 10.74 3.28
N LYS A 72 -15.83 10.81 2.03
CA LYS A 72 -14.39 10.99 1.77
C LYS A 72 -13.98 12.16 2.67
N VAL A 73 -13.39 11.85 3.82
CA VAL A 73 -12.84 12.87 4.69
C VAL A 73 -11.74 13.49 3.86
N LYS A 74 -12.01 14.71 3.37
CA LYS A 74 -11.01 15.53 2.67
C LYS A 74 -9.71 15.37 3.44
N GLN A 75 -8.71 14.82 2.77
CA GLN A 75 -7.36 14.70 3.29
C GLN A 75 -6.95 16.09 3.78
N LEU A 76 -6.98 16.33 5.09
CA LEU A 76 -6.50 17.58 5.64
C LEU A 76 -5.00 17.57 5.38
N ASN A 77 -4.57 18.52 4.56
CA ASN A 77 -3.30 18.54 3.88
C ASN A 77 -2.17 18.96 4.83
N ASN A 78 -1.87 18.13 5.83
CA ASN A 78 -0.74 18.33 6.72
C ASN A 78 0.58 17.82 6.11
N LYS A 79 0.64 17.61 4.79
CA LYS A 79 1.85 17.11 4.10
C LYS A 79 3.08 17.99 4.38
N SER A 80 2.88 19.32 4.41
CA SER A 80 3.98 20.25 4.71
C SER A 80 4.49 20.11 6.14
N LEU A 81 3.59 19.92 7.11
CA LEU A 81 3.92 19.66 8.52
C LEU A 81 4.66 18.32 8.68
N MET A 82 4.20 17.27 8.00
CA MET A 82 4.85 15.95 7.97
C MET A 82 6.29 15.99 7.45
N LYS A 83 6.50 16.71 6.34
CA LYS A 83 7.83 16.90 5.76
C LYS A 83 8.76 17.65 6.72
N LYS A 84 8.24 18.66 7.44
CA LYS A 84 9.01 19.39 8.46
C LYS A 84 9.37 18.52 9.66
N ILE A 85 8.44 17.69 10.16
CA ILE A 85 8.66 16.79 11.31
C ILE A 85 9.75 15.74 11.01
N SER A 86 9.73 15.14 9.82
CA SER A 86 10.70 14.10 9.49
C SER A 86 12.13 14.63 9.32
N ASN A 87 12.29 15.85 8.78
CA ASN A 87 13.55 16.52 8.42
C ASN A 87 14.64 15.55 7.94
N CYS A 88 14.33 14.78 6.89
CA CYS A 88 15.17 13.66 6.42
C CYS A 88 15.88 13.92 5.08
N LYS A 89 15.84 15.16 4.58
CA LYS A 89 16.45 15.53 3.29
C LYS A 89 17.94 15.23 3.19
N GLN A 90 18.65 15.30 4.31
CA GLN A 90 20.10 15.06 4.36
C GLN A 90 20.47 13.57 4.50
N ILE A 91 19.49 12.69 4.79
CA ILE A 91 19.75 11.27 5.06
C ILE A 91 19.14 10.34 3.99
N HIS A 92 18.03 10.73 3.36
CA HIS A 92 17.37 9.91 2.34
C HIS A 92 17.67 10.44 0.93
N LEU A 93 17.56 9.55 -0.06
CA LEU A 93 17.72 9.91 -1.46
C LEU A 93 16.39 10.38 -2.06
N SER A 94 16.45 11.45 -2.85
CA SER A 94 15.30 11.90 -3.64
C SER A 94 14.98 10.89 -4.75
N THR A 95 13.71 10.72 -5.09
CA THR A 95 13.26 9.93 -6.24
C THR A 95 13.83 10.44 -7.57
N LYS A 96 14.25 11.70 -7.64
CA LYS A 96 14.94 12.27 -8.81
C LYS A 96 16.31 11.66 -9.09
N THR A 97 16.84 10.85 -8.18
CA THR A 97 18.12 10.13 -8.37
C THR A 97 17.95 8.81 -9.12
N LEU A 98 16.72 8.38 -9.41
CA LEU A 98 16.48 7.17 -10.21
C LEU A 98 17.07 7.34 -11.62
N ALA A 99 17.83 6.35 -12.08
CA ALA A 99 18.43 6.36 -13.41
C ALA A 99 17.40 6.10 -14.53
N ILE A 100 16.28 5.46 -14.18
CA ILE A 100 15.21 5.06 -15.09
C ILE A 100 13.97 5.90 -14.78
N ASP A 101 13.31 6.37 -15.83
CA ASP A 101 12.04 7.08 -15.75
C ASP A 101 10.89 6.09 -15.56
N TYR A 102 10.61 5.75 -14.31
CA TYR A 102 9.52 4.85 -13.95
C TYR A 102 8.15 5.56 -13.99
N PRO A 103 7.05 4.81 -14.22
CA PRO A 103 5.70 5.34 -14.06
C PRO A 103 5.47 5.97 -12.68
N VAL A 104 4.68 7.03 -12.62
CA VAL A 104 4.42 7.81 -11.40
C VAL A 104 3.91 6.93 -10.25
N ASP A 105 3.04 5.97 -10.55
CA ASP A 105 2.49 5.06 -9.54
C ASP A 105 3.55 4.10 -8.98
N PHE A 106 4.49 3.66 -9.82
CA PHE A 106 5.61 2.85 -9.36
C PHE A 106 6.51 3.69 -8.44
N VAL A 107 6.90 4.89 -8.85
CA VAL A 107 7.71 5.81 -8.03
C VAL A 107 7.02 6.07 -6.69
N LYS A 108 5.71 6.27 -6.67
CA LYS A 108 4.93 6.46 -5.45
C LYS A 108 4.93 5.23 -4.53
N SER A 109 4.94 4.02 -5.10
CA SER A 109 4.95 2.77 -4.33
C SER A 109 6.28 2.50 -3.60
N ILE A 110 7.40 2.95 -4.17
CA ILE A 110 8.75 2.85 -3.56
C ILE A 110 9.13 4.10 -2.73
N SER A 111 8.21 5.06 -2.62
CA SER A 111 8.42 6.32 -1.90
C SER A 111 7.74 6.33 -0.55
N CYS A 112 8.40 6.96 0.42
CA CYS A 112 7.83 7.18 1.75
C CYS A 112 6.64 8.16 1.68
N GLN A 113 5.49 7.77 2.22
CA GLN A 113 4.28 8.62 2.18
C GLN A 113 4.35 9.87 3.10
N ILE A 114 5.43 10.01 3.91
CA ILE A 114 5.68 11.18 4.77
C ILE A 114 6.65 12.16 4.09
N CYS A 115 7.80 11.67 3.62
CA CYS A 115 8.88 12.51 3.12
C CYS A 115 9.05 12.53 1.61
N GLU A 116 8.38 11.63 0.87
CA GLU A 116 8.42 11.52 -0.60
C GLU A 116 9.82 11.22 -1.17
N HIS A 117 10.73 10.77 -0.33
CA HIS A 117 12.02 10.20 -0.73
C HIS A 117 11.89 8.70 -0.97
N ILE A 118 12.89 8.12 -1.64
CA ILE A 118 13.03 6.66 -1.76
C ILE A 118 13.07 6.08 -0.35
N LEU A 119 12.33 5.00 -0.13
CA LEU A 119 12.24 4.37 1.20
C LEU A 119 13.62 3.96 1.72
N ALA A 120 13.96 4.44 2.90
CA ALA A 120 15.17 4.08 3.64
C ALA A 120 14.75 3.33 4.91
N ASP A 121 15.22 2.10 5.08
CA ASP A 121 14.76 1.18 6.12
C ASP A 121 13.20 1.11 6.14
N PRO A 122 12.61 0.57 5.05
CA PRO A 122 11.17 0.58 4.87
C PRO A 122 10.46 -0.24 5.95
N VAL A 123 9.36 0.30 6.45
CA VAL A 123 8.42 -0.39 7.33
C VAL A 123 7.01 -0.31 6.76
N GLU A 124 6.28 -1.40 6.93
CA GLU A 124 4.90 -1.57 6.54
C GLU A 124 4.02 -1.50 7.80
N THR A 125 2.95 -0.72 7.71
CA THR A 125 1.92 -0.66 8.75
C THR A 125 0.89 -1.78 8.56
N THR A 126 0.11 -2.09 9.60
CA THR A 126 -1.03 -3.03 9.49
C THR A 126 -2.04 -2.64 8.42
N CYS A 127 -2.20 -1.35 8.17
CA CYS A 127 -3.01 -0.79 7.08
C CYS A 127 -2.31 -0.74 5.71
N LYS A 128 -1.20 -1.47 5.53
CA LYS A 128 -0.49 -1.68 4.25
C LYS A 128 0.15 -0.45 3.62
N HIS A 129 0.36 0.62 4.40
CA HIS A 129 1.13 1.79 3.95
C HIS A 129 2.61 1.67 4.33
N LEU A 130 3.47 2.19 3.46
CA LEU A 130 4.93 2.13 3.57
C LEU A 130 5.54 3.47 3.98
N PHE A 131 6.52 3.42 4.87
CA PHE A 131 7.25 4.58 5.38
C PHE A 131 8.71 4.22 5.66
N CYS A 132 9.60 5.20 5.72
CA CYS A 132 10.90 5.01 6.36
C CYS A 132 10.69 4.87 7.88
N ARG A 133 11.38 3.94 8.54
CA ARG A 133 11.25 3.73 9.99
C ARG A 133 11.40 5.02 10.80
N VAL A 134 12.45 5.79 10.52
CA VAL A 134 12.68 7.08 11.19
C VAL A 134 11.57 8.10 10.94
N CYS A 135 10.93 8.09 9.77
CA CYS A 135 9.86 9.02 9.44
C CYS A 135 8.58 8.70 10.20
N ILE A 136 8.15 7.43 10.20
CA ILE A 136 6.91 7.04 10.87
C ILE A 136 7.04 7.15 12.39
N LEU A 137 8.17 6.75 12.99
CA LEU A 137 8.36 6.86 14.43
C LEU A 137 8.31 8.31 14.93
N LYS A 138 8.95 9.25 14.21
CA LYS A 138 8.85 10.69 14.51
C LYS A 138 7.40 11.18 14.39
N CYS A 139 6.70 10.74 13.34
CA CYS A 139 5.32 11.13 13.14
C CYS A 139 4.40 10.62 14.26
N LEU A 140 4.50 9.34 14.65
CA LEU A 140 3.69 8.76 15.72
C LEU A 140 3.92 9.48 17.05
N LYS A 141 5.17 9.90 17.32
CA LYS A 141 5.51 10.67 18.53
C LYS A 141 4.88 12.06 18.56
N VAL A 142 4.80 12.76 17.42
CA VAL A 142 4.33 14.16 17.36
C VAL A 142 2.82 14.26 17.10
N MET A 143 2.27 13.38 16.27
CA MET A 143 0.88 13.46 15.79
C MET A 143 -0.03 12.40 16.40
N GLY A 144 0.51 11.48 17.20
CA GLY A 144 -0.21 10.39 17.84
C GLY A 144 -0.25 9.10 17.02
N SER A 145 -0.84 8.07 17.62
CA SER A 145 -0.84 6.69 17.14
C SER A 145 -1.81 6.43 15.97
N TYR A 146 -1.66 7.18 14.89
CA TYR A 146 -2.47 7.04 13.68
C TYR A 146 -1.59 7.04 12.43
N CYS A 147 -1.98 6.23 11.44
CA CYS A 147 -1.31 6.18 10.16
C CYS A 147 -1.41 7.54 9.43
N PRO A 148 -0.28 8.13 8.99
CA PRO A 148 -0.25 9.37 8.20
C PRO A 148 -1.11 9.37 6.94
N SER A 149 -1.25 8.22 6.30
CA SER A 149 -1.87 8.10 4.98
C SER A 149 -3.38 7.94 5.07
N CYS A 150 -3.88 7.11 5.99
CA CYS A 150 -5.30 6.75 6.07
C CYS A 150 -5.94 7.03 7.44
N ARG A 151 -5.17 7.48 8.44
CA ARG A 151 -5.61 7.72 9.83
C ARG A 151 -6.15 6.48 10.56
N TYR A 152 -5.84 5.28 10.07
CA TYR A 152 -6.09 4.03 10.80
C TYR A 152 -5.19 3.98 12.05
N PRO A 153 -5.66 3.46 13.20
CA PRO A 153 -4.83 3.29 14.40
C PRO A 153 -3.52 2.56 14.06
N CYS A 154 -2.40 3.12 14.51
CA CYS A 154 -1.07 2.61 14.19
C CYS A 154 -0.14 2.86 15.38
N PHE A 155 0.30 1.80 16.03
CA PHE A 155 1.26 1.85 17.13
C PHE A 155 2.67 1.52 16.63
N PRO A 156 3.74 1.95 17.33
CA PRO A 156 5.11 1.60 16.96
C PRO A 156 5.37 0.09 16.87
N THR A 157 4.63 -0.72 17.64
CA THR A 157 4.68 -2.20 17.62
C THR A 157 4.05 -2.81 16.36
N ASP A 158 3.23 -2.04 15.63
CA ASP A 158 2.53 -2.51 14.42
C ASP A 158 3.41 -2.39 13.16
N LEU A 159 4.63 -1.88 13.30
CA LEU A 159 5.56 -1.66 12.21
C LEU A 159 6.33 -2.95 11.92
N VAL A 160 6.08 -3.52 10.75
CA VAL A 160 6.74 -4.75 10.30
C VAL A 160 7.60 -4.49 9.08
N SER A 161 8.57 -5.37 8.83
CA SER A 161 9.33 -5.32 7.58
C SER A 161 8.41 -5.70 6.41
N PRO A 162 8.45 -4.97 5.28
CA PRO A 162 7.74 -5.36 4.08
C PRO A 162 8.16 -6.73 3.58
N VAL A 163 7.35 -7.31 2.70
CA VAL A 163 7.67 -8.59 2.06
C VAL A 163 9.00 -8.57 1.31
N LYS A 164 9.73 -9.69 1.33
CA LYS A 164 11.09 -9.78 0.75
C LYS A 164 11.16 -9.43 -0.73
N SER A 165 10.12 -9.77 -1.51
CA SER A 165 10.06 -9.43 -2.93
C SER A 165 10.04 -7.92 -3.16
N PHE A 166 9.31 -7.17 -2.33
CA PHE A 166 9.31 -5.71 -2.37
C PHE A 166 10.69 -5.15 -2.05
N LEU A 167 11.35 -5.66 -1.01
CA LEU A 167 12.70 -5.24 -0.63
C LEU A 167 13.71 -5.53 -1.74
N SER A 168 13.58 -6.69 -2.41
CA SER A 168 14.43 -7.05 -3.55
C SER A 168 14.26 -6.07 -4.71
N ILE A 169 13.01 -5.69 -5.05
CA ILE A 169 12.74 -4.68 -6.08
C ILE A 169 13.37 -3.33 -5.68
N LEU A 170 13.17 -2.90 -4.43
CA LEU A 170 13.69 -1.64 -3.91
C LEU A 170 15.23 -1.59 -3.97
N ASN A 171 15.91 -2.66 -3.55
CA ASN A 171 17.37 -2.74 -3.50
C ASN A 171 18.03 -2.74 -4.88
N ASN A 172 17.31 -3.25 -5.90
CA ASN A 172 17.77 -3.31 -7.29
C ASN A 172 17.44 -2.06 -8.11
N LEU A 173 16.90 -1.01 -7.49
CA LEU A 173 16.74 0.27 -8.18
C LEU A 173 18.11 0.85 -8.53
N VAL A 174 18.28 1.24 -9.80
CA VAL A 174 19.49 1.90 -10.29
C VAL A 174 19.37 3.40 -10.05
N LEU A 175 20.43 3.97 -9.46
CA LEU A 175 20.52 5.37 -9.10
C LEU A 175 21.67 6.04 -9.84
N ARG A 176 21.45 7.26 -10.34
CA ARG A 176 22.54 8.15 -10.76
C ARG A 176 23.09 8.87 -9.54
N CYS A 177 24.40 8.85 -9.38
CA CYS A 177 25.04 9.58 -8.29
C CYS A 177 24.79 11.10 -8.43
N PRO A 178 24.29 11.79 -7.37
CA PRO A 178 24.05 13.23 -7.40
C PRO A 178 25.33 14.08 -7.16
N ILE A 179 26.48 13.46 -6.91
CA ILE A 179 27.75 14.16 -6.63
C ILE A 179 28.33 14.70 -7.95
N LYS A 180 28.70 15.99 -7.96
CA LYS A 180 29.28 16.64 -9.13
C LYS A 180 30.58 15.93 -9.55
N GLY A 181 30.71 15.61 -10.84
CA GLY A 181 31.86 14.90 -11.37
C GLY A 181 31.78 13.37 -11.27
N CYS A 182 30.73 12.83 -10.63
CA CYS A 182 30.45 11.39 -10.64
C CYS A 182 29.28 11.10 -11.60
N HIS A 183 29.53 10.23 -12.58
CA HIS A 183 28.53 9.80 -13.56
C HIS A 183 28.16 8.32 -13.42
N GLU A 184 28.52 7.70 -12.29
CA GLU A 184 28.24 6.28 -12.06
C GLU A 184 26.76 6.05 -11.76
N GLU A 185 26.26 4.94 -12.32
CA GLU A 185 24.97 4.37 -12.00
C GLU A 185 25.14 3.18 -11.07
N VAL A 186 24.51 3.21 -9.90
CA VAL A 186 24.74 2.25 -8.83
C VAL A 186 23.41 1.76 -8.27
N PHE A 187 23.30 0.46 -8.00
CA PHE A 187 22.15 -0.10 -7.29
C PHE A 187 21.98 0.52 -5.90
N LEU A 188 20.73 0.75 -5.47
CA LEU A 188 20.42 1.31 -4.16
C LEU A 188 21.13 0.55 -3.02
N GLU A 189 21.19 -0.79 -3.10
CA GLU A 189 21.89 -1.63 -2.12
C GLU A 189 23.37 -1.25 -1.94
N LYS A 190 24.06 -0.93 -3.04
CA LYS A 190 25.50 -0.62 -3.04
C LYS A 190 25.79 0.87 -2.92
N TYR A 191 24.78 1.73 -2.94
CA TYR A 191 24.94 3.18 -2.96
C TYR A 191 25.66 3.71 -1.73
N CYS A 192 25.42 3.15 -0.53
CA CYS A 192 26.12 3.55 0.68
C CYS A 192 27.64 3.34 0.59
N GLN A 193 28.07 2.23 -0.01
CA GLN A 193 29.48 1.94 -0.23
C GLN A 193 30.09 2.90 -1.26
N HIS A 194 29.41 3.08 -2.40
CA HIS A 194 29.84 4.04 -3.43
C HIS A 194 29.98 5.46 -2.85
N ARG A 195 29.04 5.93 -2.03
CA ARG A 195 29.10 7.25 -1.39
C ARG A 195 30.30 7.41 -0.46
N SER A 196 30.76 6.33 0.19
CA SER A 196 31.95 6.39 1.06
C SER A 196 33.23 6.59 0.26
N ASN A 197 33.32 6.09 -0.98
CA ASN A 197 34.49 6.29 -1.84
C ASN A 197 34.69 7.77 -2.20
N HIS A 198 33.61 8.54 -2.36
CA HIS A 198 33.68 10.00 -2.59
C HIS A 198 34.17 10.80 -1.39
N LYS A 199 34.10 10.25 -0.16
CA LYS A 199 34.60 10.94 1.03
C LYS A 199 36.11 10.78 1.23
N GLY A 200 36.73 9.86 0.49
CA GLY A 200 38.16 9.54 0.58
C GLY A 200 39.01 10.08 -0.57
N ALA A 201 38.41 10.83 -1.51
CA ALA A 201 39.07 11.49 -2.63
C ALA A 201 39.01 13.02 -2.44
#